data_AF-V4Y5R8-F1
#
_entry.id   AF-V4Y5R8-F1
#
_cell.length_a   1.000
_cell.length_b   1.000
_cell.length_c   1.000
_cell.angle_alpha   90.00
_cell.angle_beta   90.00
_cell.angle_gamma   90.00
#
_symmetry.space_group_name_H-M   'P 1'
#
loop_
_entity.id
_entity.type
_entity.pdbx_description
1 polymer ?
#
loop_
_entity_poly.entity_id
_entity_poly.type
_entity_poly.pdbx_seq_one_letter_code
_entity_poly.pdbx_strand_id
1 'polypeptide(L)'
;MSGATATISRDLGRILEALGGVVLASILVTLVWEEFYAVPAMVVAGVVPLGIGIALRRRFSDAAPPGKLHGMMVAATGWLAVGVFGSLPFILIAWTIAIDPAGLGAPNLTGRAASTVAAFQNPLNALFESMSGFTGTGLTMTDNEAALPRTLQWWRTIIEWVGGVGVIVLTTAILARPGSGSLTLYESEARSEKIHPSIVSTVRTI
;
A
#
# COMPACT_ATOMS: atom_id res chain seq x y z
N MET A 1 -14.37 -4.33 24.16
CA MET A 1 -13.46 -3.48 23.35
C MET A 1 -13.88 -2.04 23.54
N SER A 2 -12.95 -1.12 23.82
CA SER A 2 -13.29 0.31 23.93
C SER A 2 -13.79 0.83 22.58
N GLY A 3 -14.69 1.82 22.56
CA GLY A 3 -15.19 2.41 21.31
C GLY A 3 -14.08 2.85 20.35
N ALA A 4 -12.95 3.31 20.91
CA ALA A 4 -11.75 3.67 20.16
C ALA A 4 -11.15 2.50 19.35
N THR A 5 -11.00 1.33 19.97
CA THR A 5 -10.44 0.14 19.31
C THR A 5 -11.34 -0.37 18.18
N ALA A 6 -12.67 -0.24 18.31
CA ALA A 6 -13.62 -0.62 17.29
C ALA A 6 -13.51 0.28 16.05
N THR A 7 -13.43 1.60 16.24
CA THR A 7 -13.26 2.56 15.14
C THR A 7 -11.97 2.31 14.35
N ILE A 8 -10.84 2.12 15.06
CA ILE A 8 -9.55 1.83 14.42
C ILE A 8 -9.62 0.53 13.63
N SER A 9 -10.22 -0.52 14.20
CA SER A 9 -10.35 -1.83 13.54
C SER A 9 -11.19 -1.78 12.27
N ARG A 10 -12.31 -1.04 12.28
CA ARG A 10 -13.15 -0.84 11.09
C ARG A 10 -12.37 -0.18 9.95
N ASP A 11 -11.66 0.91 10.28
CA ASP A 11 -10.97 1.72 9.27
C ASP A 11 -9.72 1.01 8.75
N LEU A 12 -9.01 0.27 9.62
CA LEU A 12 -7.97 -0.67 9.19
C LEU A 12 -8.51 -1.76 8.25
N GLY A 13 -9.71 -2.27 8.54
CA GLY A 13 -10.38 -3.23 7.66
C GLY A 13 -10.60 -2.71 6.24
N ARG A 14 -10.97 -1.42 6.09
CA ARG A 14 -11.10 -0.77 4.78
C ARG A 14 -9.77 -0.68 4.03
N ILE A 15 -8.68 -0.40 4.74
CA ILE A 15 -7.33 -0.35 4.15
C ILE A 15 -6.94 -1.74 3.62
N LEU A 16 -7.20 -2.80 4.39
CA LEU A 16 -6.92 -4.17 3.96
C LEU A 16 -7.82 -4.64 2.81
N GLU A 17 -9.08 -4.21 2.77
CA GLU A 17 -9.97 -4.43 1.61
C GLU A 17 -9.39 -3.81 0.34
N ALA A 18 -8.93 -2.55 0.42
CA ALA A 18 -8.31 -1.88 -0.71
C ALA A 18 -7.03 -2.60 -1.16
N LEU A 19 -6.15 -2.96 -0.22
CA LEU A 19 -4.92 -3.70 -0.52
C LEU A 19 -5.22 -5.04 -1.21
N GLY A 20 -6.11 -5.85 -0.62
CA GLY A 20 -6.49 -7.14 -1.19
C GLY A 20 -7.10 -6.99 -2.59
N GLY A 21 -7.93 -5.97 -2.80
CA GLY A 21 -8.46 -5.63 -4.12
C GLY A 21 -7.38 -5.30 -5.14
N VAL A 22 -6.37 -4.51 -4.78
CA VAL A 22 -5.24 -4.18 -5.67
C VAL A 22 -4.39 -5.40 -6.00
N VAL A 23 -4.14 -6.28 -5.02
CA VAL A 23 -3.42 -7.55 -5.25
C VAL A 23 -4.20 -8.43 -6.23
N LEU A 24 -5.52 -8.61 -6.02
CA LEU A 24 -6.36 -9.41 -6.91
C LEU A 24 -6.43 -8.81 -8.32
N ALA A 25 -6.54 -7.49 -8.44
CA ALA A 25 -6.50 -6.81 -9.74
C ALA A 25 -5.16 -7.04 -10.46
N SER A 26 -4.07 -7.15 -9.70
CA SER A 26 -2.72 -7.41 -10.23
C SER A 26 -2.56 -8.83 -10.80
N ILE A 27 -3.49 -9.75 -10.52
CA ILE A 27 -3.53 -11.07 -11.20
C ILE A 27 -3.63 -10.88 -12.73
N LEU A 28 -4.27 -9.81 -13.20
CA LEU A 28 -4.31 -9.50 -14.64
C LEU A 28 -2.90 -9.42 -15.23
N VAL A 29 -1.96 -8.80 -14.52
CA VAL A 29 -0.56 -8.68 -14.97
C VAL A 29 0.09 -10.05 -15.04
N THR A 30 -0.14 -10.90 -14.03
CA THR A 30 0.33 -12.29 -14.03
C THR A 30 -0.17 -13.07 -15.24
N LEU A 31 -1.45 -12.90 -15.61
CA LEU A 31 -2.04 -13.57 -16.76
C LEU A 31 -1.51 -13.02 -18.09
N VAL A 32 -1.34 -11.70 -18.21
CA VAL A 32 -0.82 -11.05 -19.43
C VAL A 32 0.61 -11.49 -19.75
N TRP A 33 1.43 -11.73 -18.72
CA TRP A 33 2.81 -12.20 -18.88
C TRP A 33 2.96 -13.73 -18.86
N GLU A 34 1.85 -14.47 -18.89
CA GLU A 34 1.84 -15.94 -18.88
C GLU A 34 2.55 -16.56 -17.66
N GLU A 35 2.64 -15.84 -16.55
CA GLU A 35 3.28 -16.28 -15.30
C GLU A 35 2.30 -17.10 -14.44
N PHE A 36 1.68 -18.13 -15.00
CA PHE A 36 0.59 -18.88 -14.36
C PHE A 36 0.96 -19.49 -13.00
N TYR A 37 2.24 -19.83 -12.80
CA TYR A 37 2.75 -20.29 -11.51
C TYR A 37 2.54 -19.27 -10.38
N ALA A 38 2.50 -17.96 -10.65
CA ALA A 38 2.30 -16.94 -9.64
C ALA A 38 0.83 -16.69 -9.29
N VAL A 39 -0.14 -17.21 -10.07
CA VAL A 39 -1.58 -16.97 -9.86
C VAL A 39 -2.05 -17.47 -8.48
N PRO A 40 -1.75 -18.71 -8.04
CA PRO A 40 -2.19 -19.16 -6.71
C PRO A 40 -1.62 -18.29 -5.58
N ALA A 41 -0.36 -17.88 -5.70
CA ALA A 41 0.29 -16.99 -4.75
C ALA A 41 -0.42 -15.63 -4.67
N MET A 42 -0.75 -15.03 -5.81
CA MET A 42 -1.48 -13.75 -5.88
C MET A 42 -2.92 -13.86 -5.37
N VAL A 43 -3.60 -14.97 -5.64
CA VAL A 43 -4.95 -15.22 -5.10
C VAL A 43 -4.90 -15.28 -3.57
N VAL A 44 -3.99 -16.06 -2.99
CA VAL A 44 -3.84 -16.15 -1.53
C VAL A 44 -3.44 -14.79 -0.94
N ALA A 45 -2.46 -14.12 -1.54
CA ALA A 45 -2.00 -12.81 -1.11
C ALA A 45 -3.09 -11.73 -1.14
N GLY A 46 -4.09 -11.85 -2.04
CA GLY A 46 -5.21 -10.92 -2.13
C GLY A 46 -6.39 -11.30 -1.25
N VAL A 47 -6.79 -12.58 -1.25
CA VAL A 47 -7.96 -13.08 -0.50
C VAL A 47 -7.75 -12.98 1.02
N VAL A 48 -6.54 -13.25 1.52
CA VAL A 48 -6.25 -13.18 2.96
C VAL A 48 -6.50 -11.78 3.54
N PRO A 49 -5.83 -10.69 3.07
CA PRO A 49 -6.10 -9.36 3.57
C PRO A 49 -7.51 -8.88 3.24
N LEU A 50 -8.08 -9.24 2.09
CA LEU A 50 -9.45 -8.89 1.73
C LEU A 50 -10.47 -9.50 2.72
N GLY A 51 -10.32 -10.78 3.03
CA GLY A 51 -11.18 -11.50 3.97
C GLY A 51 -11.09 -10.95 5.38
N ILE A 52 -9.86 -10.69 5.85
CA ILE A 52 -9.62 -10.04 7.16
C ILE A 52 -10.24 -8.64 7.17
N GLY A 53 -10.04 -7.87 6.10
CA GLY A 53 -10.57 -6.51 5.95
C GLY A 53 -12.09 -6.46 6.03
N ILE A 54 -12.77 -7.31 5.22
CA ILE A 54 -14.23 -7.45 5.21
C ILE A 54 -14.73 -7.88 6.59
N ALA A 55 -14.06 -8.84 7.23
CA ALA A 55 -14.45 -9.31 8.56
C ALA A 55 -14.37 -8.18 9.60
N LEU A 56 -13.26 -7.42 9.63
CA LEU A 56 -13.10 -6.28 10.54
C LEU A 56 -14.12 -5.18 10.27
N ARG A 57 -14.32 -4.79 9.00
CA ARG A 57 -15.30 -3.76 8.63
C ARG A 57 -16.72 -4.17 9.00
N ARG A 58 -17.11 -5.42 8.74
CA ARG A 58 -18.45 -5.93 9.09
C ARG A 58 -18.63 -6.06 10.61
N ARG A 59 -17.60 -6.51 11.33
CA ARG A 59 -17.67 -6.70 12.78
C ARG A 59 -17.81 -5.40 13.56
N PHE A 60 -17.29 -4.30 13.01
CA PHE A 60 -17.23 -2.98 13.65
C PHE A 60 -17.92 -1.90 12.81
N SER A 61 -18.93 -2.24 12.00
CA SER A 61 -19.66 -1.28 11.15
C SER A 61 -20.22 -0.11 11.93
N ASP A 62 -20.72 -0.39 13.13
CA ASP A 62 -21.46 0.55 13.99
C ASP A 62 -20.54 1.41 14.87
N ALA A 63 -19.22 1.34 14.65
CA ALA A 63 -18.26 2.12 15.41
C ALA A 63 -18.45 3.64 15.18
N ALA A 64 -18.17 4.43 16.19
CA ALA A 64 -18.27 5.89 16.09
C ALA A 64 -17.31 6.46 15.01
N PRO A 65 -17.60 7.66 14.48
CA PRO A 65 -16.68 8.35 13.57
C PRO A 65 -15.29 8.58 14.19
N PRO A 66 -14.19 8.49 13.42
CA PRO A 66 -12.84 8.66 13.94
C PRO A 66 -12.58 10.12 14.34
N GLY A 67 -12.28 10.32 15.63
CA GLY A 67 -11.64 11.56 16.11
C GLY A 67 -10.15 11.67 15.72
N LYS A 68 -9.51 12.80 16.02
CA LYS A 68 -8.11 13.09 15.64
C LYS A 68 -7.10 12.01 16.08
N LEU A 69 -7.19 11.56 17.33
CA LEU A 69 -6.30 10.51 17.87
C LEU A 69 -6.50 9.17 17.14
N HIS A 70 -7.74 8.81 16.83
CA HIS A 70 -8.05 7.60 16.06
C HIS A 70 -7.46 7.68 14.66
N GLY A 71 -7.54 8.83 13.99
CA GLY A 71 -6.93 9.04 12.67
C GLY A 71 -5.42 8.80 12.67
N MET A 72 -4.70 9.29 13.67
CA MET A 72 -3.24 9.04 13.80
C MET A 72 -2.93 7.57 14.07
N MET A 73 -3.71 6.90 14.92
CA MET A 73 -3.55 5.47 15.19
C MET A 73 -3.86 4.61 13.96
N VAL A 74 -4.92 4.95 13.20
CA VAL A 74 -5.27 4.29 11.94
C VAL A 74 -4.17 4.48 10.91
N ALA A 75 -3.57 5.67 10.80
CA ALA A 75 -2.44 5.88 9.90
C ALA A 75 -1.24 5.00 10.28
N ALA A 76 -0.80 5.01 11.54
CA ALA A 76 0.35 4.23 12.00
C ALA A 76 0.12 2.71 11.84
N THR A 77 -1.04 2.21 12.26
CA THR A 77 -1.39 0.78 12.14
C THR A 77 -1.67 0.38 10.69
N GLY A 78 -2.23 1.29 9.89
CA GLY A 78 -2.49 1.09 8.46
C GLY A 78 -1.21 0.91 7.67
N TRP A 79 -0.22 1.79 7.84
CA TRP A 79 1.10 1.67 7.19
C TRP A 79 1.80 0.36 7.56
N LEU A 80 1.78 -0.01 8.83
CA LEU A 80 2.34 -1.28 9.27
C LEU A 80 1.60 -2.47 8.64
N ALA A 81 0.26 -2.44 8.63
CA ALA A 81 -0.54 -3.53 8.09
C ALA A 81 -0.35 -3.69 6.57
N VAL A 82 -0.31 -2.60 5.79
CA VAL A 82 -0.05 -2.71 4.35
C VAL A 82 1.35 -3.23 4.06
N GLY A 83 2.35 -2.87 4.87
CA GLY A 83 3.69 -3.45 4.77
C GLY A 83 3.70 -4.95 5.04
N VAL A 84 3.03 -5.40 6.10
CA VAL A 84 2.94 -6.82 6.46
C VAL A 84 2.18 -7.63 5.39
N PHE A 85 0.96 -7.23 5.05
CA PHE A 85 0.14 -7.99 4.08
C PHE A 85 0.64 -7.82 2.64
N GLY A 86 1.22 -6.68 2.30
CA GLY A 86 1.83 -6.44 1.00
C GLY A 86 3.16 -7.18 0.79
N SER A 87 3.72 -7.78 1.84
CA SER A 87 4.85 -8.72 1.72
C SER A 87 4.44 -10.08 1.14
N LEU A 88 3.14 -10.42 1.19
CA LEU A 88 2.64 -11.75 0.79
C LEU A 88 2.95 -12.10 -0.67
N PRO A 89 2.76 -11.22 -1.68
CA PRO A 89 3.14 -11.52 -3.06
C PRO A 89 4.62 -11.93 -3.19
N PHE A 90 5.53 -11.24 -2.50
CA PHE A 90 6.96 -11.55 -2.55
C PHE A 90 7.27 -12.95 -2.00
N ILE A 91 6.78 -13.24 -0.79
CA ILE A 91 7.06 -14.52 -0.11
C ILE A 91 6.42 -15.67 -0.87
N LEU A 92 5.14 -15.55 -1.22
CA LEU A 92 4.39 -16.64 -1.82
C LEU A 92 4.87 -16.95 -3.24
N ILE A 93 5.21 -15.94 -4.05
CA ILE A 93 5.77 -16.18 -5.40
C ILE A 93 7.16 -16.82 -5.30
N ALA A 94 8.02 -16.34 -4.39
CA ALA A 94 9.36 -16.90 -4.20
C ALA A 94 9.33 -18.37 -3.75
N TRP A 95 8.42 -18.72 -2.83
CA TRP A 95 8.19 -20.12 -2.46
C TRP A 95 7.60 -20.91 -3.62
N THR A 96 6.63 -20.37 -4.36
CA THR A 96 6.03 -21.09 -5.50
C THR A 96 7.06 -21.45 -6.57
N ILE A 97 8.00 -20.54 -6.86
CA ILE A 97 9.11 -20.83 -7.79
C ILE A 97 10.04 -21.92 -7.25
N ALA A 98 10.26 -21.96 -5.93
CA ALA A 98 11.20 -22.89 -5.31
C ALA A 98 10.68 -24.32 -5.18
N ILE A 99 9.38 -24.47 -4.91
CA ILE A 99 8.76 -25.79 -4.71
C ILE A 99 8.00 -26.30 -5.93
N ASP A 100 7.66 -25.44 -6.90
CA ASP A 100 6.82 -25.72 -8.09
C ASP A 100 5.73 -26.79 -7.85
N PRO A 101 4.81 -26.55 -6.90
CA PRO A 101 3.98 -27.60 -6.28
C PRO A 101 3.01 -28.29 -7.24
N ALA A 102 2.78 -27.73 -8.42
CA ALA A 102 1.84 -28.26 -9.41
C ALA A 102 2.42 -28.29 -10.83
N GLY A 103 3.75 -28.19 -10.98
CA GLY A 103 4.39 -28.16 -12.30
C GLY A 103 3.83 -27.02 -13.17
N LEU A 104 3.55 -25.87 -12.57
CA LEU A 104 2.83 -24.76 -13.19
C LEU A 104 3.70 -23.97 -14.19
N GLY A 105 4.83 -24.55 -14.58
CA GLY A 105 5.83 -23.90 -15.43
C GLY A 105 6.64 -22.87 -14.68
N ALA A 106 6.95 -23.09 -13.39
CA ALA A 106 7.85 -22.21 -12.67
C ALA A 106 9.22 -22.15 -13.38
N PRO A 107 9.83 -20.96 -13.53
CA PRO A 107 11.08 -20.82 -14.24
C PRO A 107 12.23 -21.49 -13.49
N ASN A 108 13.06 -22.23 -14.21
CA ASN A 108 14.31 -22.78 -13.69
C ASN A 108 15.38 -21.67 -13.63
N LEU A 109 15.37 -20.91 -12.54
CA LEU A 109 16.31 -19.81 -12.32
C LEU A 109 17.70 -20.35 -11.95
N THR A 110 18.76 -19.72 -12.47
CA THR A 110 20.15 -20.06 -12.15
C THR A 110 20.97 -18.81 -11.84
N GLY A 111 22.10 -18.98 -11.14
CA GLY A 111 23.02 -17.89 -10.78
C GLY A 111 22.34 -16.76 -9.99
N ARG A 112 22.62 -15.51 -10.36
CA ARG A 112 22.09 -14.32 -9.67
C ARG A 112 20.57 -14.18 -9.74
N ALA A 113 19.93 -14.73 -10.77
CA ALA A 113 18.48 -14.72 -10.88
C ALA A 113 17.83 -15.58 -9.79
N ALA A 114 18.40 -16.75 -9.52
CA ALA A 114 17.94 -17.64 -8.47
C ALA A 114 18.11 -17.03 -7.08
N SER A 115 19.29 -16.45 -6.78
CA SER A 115 19.54 -15.82 -5.48
C SER A 115 18.64 -14.61 -5.24
N THR A 116 18.33 -13.86 -6.29
CA THR A 116 17.47 -12.67 -6.21
C THR A 116 16.04 -13.03 -5.79
N VAL A 117 15.43 -14.03 -6.43
CA VAL A 117 14.08 -14.48 -6.05
C VAL A 117 14.11 -15.24 -4.72
N ALA A 118 15.14 -16.05 -4.47
CA ALA A 118 15.31 -16.77 -3.22
C ALA A 118 15.46 -15.85 -2.01
N ALA A 119 15.94 -14.61 -2.18
CA ALA A 119 16.03 -13.62 -1.11
C ALA A 119 14.66 -13.40 -0.44
N PHE A 120 13.57 -13.45 -1.19
CA PHE A 120 12.20 -13.26 -0.66
C PHE A 120 11.61 -14.50 0.02
N GLN A 121 12.29 -15.64 0.01
CA GLN A 121 11.91 -16.77 0.86
C GLN A 121 12.07 -16.45 2.34
N ASN A 122 12.99 -15.54 2.67
CA ASN A 122 13.12 -14.98 4.01
C ASN A 122 12.02 -13.92 4.23
N PRO A 123 11.10 -14.12 5.20
CA PRO A 123 10.01 -13.18 5.46
C PRO A 123 10.48 -11.76 5.80
N LEU A 124 11.65 -11.61 6.41
CA LEU A 124 12.19 -10.30 6.77
C LEU A 124 12.58 -9.49 5.53
N ASN A 125 13.14 -10.15 4.51
CA ASN A 125 13.52 -9.49 3.27
C ASN A 125 12.30 -9.03 2.48
N ALA A 126 11.26 -9.88 2.43
CA ALA A 126 9.99 -9.53 1.80
C ALA A 126 9.24 -8.42 2.56
N LEU A 127 9.27 -8.45 3.90
CA LEU A 127 8.73 -7.37 4.72
C LEU A 127 9.48 -6.07 4.48
N PHE A 128 10.81 -6.11 4.41
CA PHE A 128 11.63 -4.95 4.11
C PHE A 128 11.29 -4.37 2.73
N GLU A 129 11.21 -5.20 1.69
CA GLU A 129 10.87 -4.77 0.32
C GLU A 129 9.49 -4.11 0.27
N SER A 130 8.50 -4.73 0.92
CA SER A 130 7.13 -4.20 1.00
C SER A 130 7.07 -2.88 1.75
N MET A 131 7.70 -2.80 2.94
CA MET A 131 7.78 -1.56 3.72
C MET A 131 8.48 -0.44 2.94
N SER A 132 9.62 -0.75 2.32
CA SER A 132 10.37 0.19 1.50
C SER A 132 9.50 0.77 0.39
N GLY A 133 8.80 -0.09 -0.35
CA GLY A 133 7.88 0.32 -1.40
C GLY A 133 6.72 1.19 -0.92
N PHE A 134 5.93 0.73 0.06
CA PHE A 134 4.80 1.52 0.56
C PHE A 134 5.21 2.85 1.19
N THR A 135 6.40 2.95 1.77
CA THR A 135 6.88 4.21 2.35
C THR A 135 7.50 5.16 1.33
N GLY A 136 7.73 4.72 0.09
CA GLY A 136 8.47 5.50 -0.90
C GLY A 136 9.97 5.61 -0.60
N THR A 137 10.54 4.64 0.12
CA THR A 137 11.96 4.64 0.51
C THR A 137 12.88 4.24 -0.64
N GLY A 138 12.43 3.32 -1.51
CA GLY A 138 13.18 2.91 -2.72
C GLY A 138 14.43 2.06 -2.47
N LEU A 139 14.69 1.59 -1.25
CA LEU A 139 15.74 0.60 -0.96
C LEU A 139 15.25 -0.82 -1.29
N THR A 140 16.14 -1.72 -1.72
CA THR A 140 15.75 -3.06 -2.16
C THR A 140 16.63 -4.18 -1.61
N MET A 141 16.01 -5.34 -1.40
CA MET A 141 16.66 -6.63 -1.11
C MET A 141 16.90 -7.45 -2.39
N THR A 142 16.54 -6.89 -3.55
CA THR A 142 16.75 -7.48 -4.87
C THR A 142 18.16 -7.18 -5.38
N ASP A 143 18.99 -8.20 -5.62
CA ASP A 143 20.34 -8.00 -6.20
C ASP A 143 20.28 -7.70 -7.71
N ASN A 144 19.54 -8.51 -8.48
CA ASN A 144 19.37 -8.31 -9.92
C ASN A 144 17.90 -8.09 -10.29
N GLU A 145 17.49 -6.83 -10.37
CA GLU A 145 16.10 -6.46 -10.68
C GLU A 145 15.61 -6.95 -12.05
N ALA A 146 16.47 -6.95 -13.06
CA ALA A 146 16.10 -7.40 -14.41
C ALA A 146 15.73 -8.89 -14.46
N ALA A 147 16.15 -9.68 -13.47
CA ALA A 147 15.88 -11.11 -13.37
C ALA A 147 14.60 -11.45 -12.59
N LEU A 148 13.90 -10.47 -12.01
CA LEU A 148 12.64 -10.72 -11.32
C LEU A 148 11.51 -11.07 -12.31
N PRO A 149 10.58 -11.95 -11.91
CA PRO A 149 9.29 -12.10 -12.57
C PRO A 149 8.59 -10.77 -12.79
N ARG A 150 7.89 -10.62 -13.91
CA ARG A 150 7.17 -9.40 -14.30
C ARG A 150 6.07 -9.06 -13.30
N THR A 151 5.41 -10.07 -12.72
CA THR A 151 4.44 -9.89 -11.63
C THR A 151 5.08 -9.23 -10.41
N LEU A 152 6.30 -9.62 -10.02
CA LEU A 152 6.99 -9.03 -8.86
C LEU A 152 7.51 -7.63 -9.17
N GLN A 153 8.05 -7.38 -10.37
CA GLN A 153 8.44 -6.03 -10.80
C GLN A 153 7.26 -5.07 -10.82
N TRP A 154 6.11 -5.54 -11.35
CA TRP A 154 4.86 -4.80 -11.30
C TRP A 154 4.45 -4.51 -9.86
N TRP A 155 4.45 -5.53 -8.98
CA TRP A 155 4.07 -5.36 -7.59
C TRP A 155 4.94 -4.31 -6.89
N ARG A 156 6.26 -4.35 -7.09
CA ARG A 156 7.20 -3.33 -6.57
C ARG A 156 6.86 -1.92 -7.06
N THR A 157 6.54 -1.78 -8.35
CA THR A 157 6.22 -0.47 -8.94
C THR A 157 4.89 0.09 -8.42
N ILE A 158 3.86 -0.75 -8.29
CA ILE A 158 2.55 -0.28 -7.83
C ILE A 158 2.56 0.08 -6.35
N ILE A 159 3.28 -0.65 -5.49
CA ILE A 159 3.37 -0.30 -4.06
C ILE A 159 4.14 1.01 -3.84
N GLU A 160 5.16 1.27 -4.64
CA GLU A 160 5.90 2.55 -4.64
C GLU A 160 5.00 3.71 -5.09
N TRP A 161 4.22 3.50 -6.16
CA TRP A 161 3.26 4.50 -6.63
C TRP A 161 2.18 4.80 -5.59
N VAL A 162 1.60 3.76 -4.97
CA VAL A 162 0.63 3.90 -3.88
C VAL A 162 1.26 4.62 -2.69
N GLY A 163 2.50 4.28 -2.35
CA GLY A 163 3.26 4.92 -1.28
C GLY A 163 3.47 6.42 -1.52
N GLY A 164 3.92 6.78 -2.72
CA GLY A 164 4.10 8.18 -3.13
C GLY A 164 2.81 8.99 -3.07
N VAL A 165 1.69 8.44 -3.57
CA VAL A 165 0.36 9.07 -3.44
C VAL A 165 -0.02 9.23 -1.96
N GLY A 166 0.23 8.21 -1.14
CA GLY A 166 -0.04 8.25 0.30
C GLY A 166 0.69 9.37 1.03
N VAL A 167 1.98 9.56 0.74
CA VAL A 167 2.80 10.64 1.32
C VAL A 167 2.33 12.02 0.84
N ILE A 168 1.96 12.17 -0.44
CA ILE A 168 1.43 13.44 -0.97
C ILE A 168 0.11 13.80 -0.30
N VAL A 169 -0.82 12.85 -0.20
CA VAL A 169 -2.12 13.07 0.46
C VAL A 169 -1.93 13.41 1.94
N LEU A 170 -1.04 12.71 2.65
CA LEU A 170 -0.73 13.02 4.04
C LEU A 170 -0.13 14.42 4.20
N THR A 171 0.85 14.76 3.38
CA THR A 171 1.55 16.06 3.43
C THR A 171 0.60 17.20 3.11
N THR A 172 -0.22 17.07 2.07
CA THR A 172 -1.24 18.07 1.70
C THR A 172 -2.33 18.18 2.77
N ALA A 173 -2.76 17.09 3.39
CA ALA A 173 -3.72 17.13 4.51
C ALA A 173 -3.16 17.79 5.77
N ILE A 174 -1.84 17.73 5.99
CA ILE A 174 -1.16 18.45 7.08
C ILE A 174 -1.04 19.93 6.74
N LEU A 175 -0.56 20.27 5.54
CA LEU A 175 -0.34 21.66 5.08
C LEU A 175 -1.63 22.44 4.87
N ALA A 176 -2.72 21.78 4.45
CA ALA A 176 -4.02 22.41 4.22
C ALA A 176 -4.81 22.69 5.52
N ARG A 177 -4.20 22.52 6.71
CA ARG A 177 -4.85 22.85 7.97
C ARG A 177 -4.87 24.36 8.18
N PRO A 178 -6.06 24.99 8.31
CA PRO A 178 -6.16 26.37 8.76
C PRO A 178 -5.51 26.50 10.15
N GLY A 179 -4.50 27.39 10.28
CA GLY A 179 -3.76 27.60 11.52
C GLY A 179 -2.42 26.85 11.64
N SER A 180 -1.93 26.17 10.59
CA SER A 180 -0.50 25.86 10.51
C SER A 180 0.29 27.17 10.40
N GLY A 181 1.50 27.22 10.97
CA GLY A 181 2.34 28.43 11.02
C GLY A 181 2.58 29.14 9.67
N SER A 182 2.26 28.49 8.54
CA SER A 182 2.22 29.08 7.20
C SER A 182 1.16 30.17 7.02
N LEU A 183 -0.01 30.08 7.66
CA LEU A 183 -1.02 31.14 7.58
C LEU A 183 -0.59 32.36 8.40
N THR A 184 -0.01 32.14 9.59
CA THR A 184 0.57 33.22 10.40
C THR A 184 1.83 33.82 9.77
N LEU A 185 2.65 33.03 9.06
CA LEU A 185 3.80 33.54 8.29
C LEU A 185 3.34 34.33 7.06
N TYR A 186 2.36 33.84 6.31
CA TYR A 186 1.75 34.54 5.18
C TYR A 186 1.05 35.85 5.63
N GLU A 187 0.31 35.83 6.74
CA GLU A 187 -0.26 37.02 7.37
C GLU A 187 0.80 37.98 7.92
N SER A 188 1.98 37.46 8.32
CA SER A 188 3.09 38.30 8.81
C SER A 188 3.98 38.87 7.69
N GLU A 189 4.07 38.20 6.54
CA GLU A 189 4.88 38.63 5.38
C GLU A 189 4.09 39.47 4.37
N ALA A 190 2.76 39.30 4.27
CA ALA A 190 1.93 40.03 3.34
C ALA A 190 0.93 40.94 4.07
N ARG A 191 1.05 42.26 3.82
CA ARG A 191 0.09 43.27 4.26
C ARG A 191 -1.35 42.81 4.02
N SER A 192 -2.14 42.84 5.08
CA SER A 192 -3.61 42.82 5.13
C SER A 192 -4.27 43.28 3.83
N GLU A 193 -4.53 42.34 2.92
CA GLU A 193 -5.56 42.54 1.90
C GLU A 193 -6.29 41.21 1.71
N LYS A 194 -7.53 41.17 2.24
CA LYS A 194 -8.44 40.03 2.16
C LYS A 194 -8.76 39.78 0.68
N ILE A 195 -8.27 38.68 0.11
CA ILE A 195 -8.78 38.21 -1.18
C ILE A 195 -10.18 37.62 -0.94
N HIS A 196 -11.17 38.21 -1.59
CA HIS A 196 -12.58 37.80 -1.55
C HIS A 196 -12.82 36.40 -2.17
N PRO A 197 -13.96 35.76 -1.85
CA PRO A 197 -14.04 34.31 -1.70
C PRO A 197 -14.55 33.57 -2.95
N SER A 198 -14.03 32.35 -3.11
CA SER A 198 -14.53 31.25 -3.96
C SER A 198 -14.30 31.36 -5.48
N ILE A 199 -13.86 30.22 -6.02
CA ILE A 199 -13.71 29.88 -7.45
C ILE A 199 -15.00 30.18 -8.25
N VAL A 200 -16.16 30.12 -7.59
CA VAL A 200 -17.47 30.39 -8.18
C VAL A 200 -17.62 31.86 -8.64
N SER A 201 -16.94 32.80 -7.98
CA SER A 201 -16.99 34.23 -8.37
C SER A 201 -16.16 34.53 -9.62
N THR A 202 -15.01 33.85 -9.80
CA THR A 202 -14.13 33.99 -10.96
C THR A 202 -14.80 33.49 -12.24
N VAL A 203 -15.55 32.39 -12.17
CA VAL A 203 -16.25 31.80 -13.33
C VAL A 203 -17.42 32.67 -13.81
N ARG A 204 -17.92 33.59 -12.99
CA ARG A 204 -19.08 34.44 -13.34
C ARG A 204 -18.71 35.78 -14.01
N THR A 205 -17.42 36.09 -14.09
CA THR A 205 -16.91 37.38 -14.59
C THR A 205 -16.23 37.24 -15.96
N ILE A 206 -15.98 36.01 -16.40
CA ILE A 206 -15.54 35.66 -17.75
C ILE A 206 -16.75 35.09 -18.48
#